data_AF-A0A368T2M3-F1
#
_entry.id   AF-A0A368T2M3-F1
#
_cell.length_a   1.000
_cell.length_b   1.000
_cell.length_c   1.000
_cell.angle_alpha   90.00
_cell.angle_beta   90.00
_cell.angle_gamma   90.00
#
_symmetry.space_group_name_H-M   'P 1'
#
loop_
_entity.id
_entity.type
_entity.pdbx_description
1 polymer ?
#
loop_
_entity_poly.entity_id
_entity_poly.type
_entity_poly.pdbx_seq_one_letter_code
_entity_poly.pdbx_strand_id
1 'polypeptide(L)'
;MGQQRRGNRQVGVRRDRNVKLSLSEDEHALVSRAAERRGLTTSGFAAYAALGVAREELATSPEAREVMVALNNGVIALDRIGRELGAFAGADGGREGADELRERLVAVIDSLEEAAGEIRSSGQT
;
A
#
# COMPACT_ATOMS: atom_id res chain seq x y z
N MET A 1 -37.67 -33.12 -16.01
CA MET A 1 -37.33 -32.52 -14.70
C MET A 1 -35.83 -32.57 -14.52
N GLY A 2 -35.16 -31.42 -14.45
CA GLY A 2 -33.71 -31.32 -14.30
C GLY A 2 -33.37 -29.96 -13.69
N GLN A 3 -33.55 -29.86 -12.37
CA GLN A 3 -33.41 -28.64 -11.60
C GLN A 3 -31.91 -28.37 -11.38
N GLN A 4 -31.29 -27.59 -12.27
CA GLN A 4 -29.91 -27.15 -12.08
C GLN A 4 -29.87 -25.98 -11.09
N ARG A 5 -29.58 -26.33 -9.83
CA ARG A 5 -29.26 -25.40 -8.74
C ARG A 5 -28.04 -24.55 -9.14
N ARG A 6 -28.26 -23.33 -9.63
CA ARG A 6 -27.17 -22.35 -9.76
C ARG A 6 -26.90 -21.75 -8.38
N GLY A 7 -25.82 -22.25 -7.77
CA GLY A 7 -25.31 -21.79 -6.49
C GLY A 7 -25.08 -20.29 -6.49
N ASN A 8 -25.47 -19.69 -5.37
CA ASN A 8 -25.39 -18.28 -5.05
C ASN A 8 -23.93 -17.78 -5.20
N ARG A 9 -23.64 -17.04 -6.27
CA ARG A 9 -22.31 -16.47 -6.50
C ARG A 9 -22.17 -15.27 -5.57
N GLN A 10 -21.47 -15.45 -4.47
CA GLN A 10 -21.08 -14.37 -3.57
C GLN A 10 -20.42 -13.27 -4.41
N VAL A 11 -20.99 -12.06 -4.36
CA VAL A 11 -20.58 -10.91 -5.16
C VAL A 11 -19.25 -10.40 -4.61
N GLY A 12 -18.16 -11.06 -5.01
CA GLY A 12 -16.81 -10.53 -4.88
C GLY A 12 -16.49 -9.62 -6.06
N VAL A 13 -15.62 -8.63 -5.85
CA VAL A 13 -15.07 -7.79 -6.91
C VAL A 13 -14.57 -8.67 -8.06
N ARG A 14 -15.02 -8.38 -9.27
CA ARG A 14 -14.67 -9.13 -10.47
C ARG A 14 -13.17 -9.01 -10.71
N ARG A 15 -12.46 -10.13 -10.72
CA ARG A 15 -11.03 -10.19 -11.08
C ARG A 15 -10.93 -10.53 -12.56
N ASP A 16 -10.56 -9.55 -13.38
CA ASP A 16 -10.53 -9.70 -14.84
C ASP A 16 -9.20 -10.27 -15.37
N ARG A 17 -8.12 -10.22 -14.58
CA ARG A 17 -6.80 -10.76 -14.94
C ARG A 17 -6.62 -12.16 -14.35
N ASN A 18 -6.12 -13.10 -15.16
CA ASN A 18 -5.84 -14.47 -14.75
C ASN A 18 -4.41 -14.91 -15.14
N VAL A 19 -3.88 -15.88 -14.41
CA VAL A 19 -2.58 -16.51 -14.68
C VAL A 19 -2.81 -18.02 -14.67
N LYS A 20 -2.26 -18.72 -15.67
CA LYS A 20 -2.31 -20.18 -15.75
C LYS A 20 -1.01 -20.76 -15.17
N LEU A 21 -1.15 -21.66 -14.20
CA LEU A 21 -0.03 -22.40 -13.62
C LEU A 21 -0.04 -23.83 -14.16
N SER A 22 1.12 -24.35 -14.52
CA SER A 22 1.33 -25.76 -14.85
C SER A 22 2.14 -26.38 -13.72
N LEU A 23 1.56 -27.37 -13.05
CA LEU A 23 2.15 -28.07 -11.92
C LEU A 23 2.29 -29.55 -12.27
N SER A 24 3.36 -30.18 -11.82
CA SER A 24 3.46 -31.63 -11.71
C SER A 24 2.43 -32.17 -10.71
N GLU A 25 2.24 -33.49 -10.71
CA GLU A 25 1.29 -34.15 -9.80
C GLU A 25 1.66 -33.92 -8.33
N ASP A 26 2.95 -34.02 -7.99
CA ASP A 26 3.47 -33.81 -6.64
C ASP A 26 3.28 -32.36 -6.17
N GLU A 27 3.59 -31.38 -7.03
CA GLU A 27 3.39 -29.96 -6.74
C GLU A 27 1.91 -29.63 -6.53
N HIS A 28 1.04 -30.17 -7.40
CA HIS A 28 -0.40 -29.98 -7.26
C HIS A 28 -0.93 -30.60 -5.96
N ALA A 29 -0.46 -31.79 -5.59
CA ALA A 29 -0.84 -32.44 -4.33
C ALA A 29 -0.39 -31.63 -3.11
N LEU A 30 0.83 -31.08 -3.14
CA LEU A 30 1.35 -30.23 -2.07
C LEU A 30 0.51 -28.96 -1.88
N VAL A 31 0.23 -28.24 -2.98
CA VAL A 31 -0.57 -27.01 -2.97
C VAL A 31 -2.00 -27.30 -2.50
N SER A 32 -2.60 -28.41 -2.93
CA SER A 32 -3.96 -28.80 -2.53
C SER A 32 -4.04 -29.09 -1.03
N ARG A 33 -3.11 -29.87 -0.47
CA ARG A 33 -3.05 -30.12 0.98
C ARG A 33 -2.82 -28.85 1.80
N ALA A 34 -2.03 -27.91 1.29
CA ALA A 34 -1.83 -26.62 1.95
C ALA A 34 -3.10 -25.75 1.92
N ALA A 35 -3.84 -25.78 0.80
CA ALA A 35 -5.11 -25.11 0.65
C ALA A 35 -6.18 -25.64 1.61
N GLU A 36 -6.32 -26.97 1.71
CA GLU A 36 -7.23 -27.63 2.64
C GLU A 36 -6.99 -27.20 4.09
N ARG A 37 -5.72 -27.22 4.52
CA ARG A 37 -5.33 -26.78 5.89
C ARG A 37 -5.68 -25.34 6.19
N ARG A 38 -5.81 -24.48 5.17
CA ARG A 38 -6.18 -23.06 5.31
C ARG A 38 -7.65 -22.77 4.98
N GLY A 39 -8.45 -23.79 4.65
CA GLY A 39 -9.84 -23.61 4.25
C GLY A 39 -9.99 -22.82 2.94
N LEU A 40 -9.02 -22.91 2.04
CA LEU A 40 -9.01 -22.24 0.73
C LEU A 40 -9.17 -23.25 -0.40
N THR A 41 -9.59 -22.78 -1.58
CA THR A 41 -9.46 -23.58 -2.81
C THR A 41 -7.99 -23.66 -3.23
N THR A 42 -7.59 -24.70 -3.97
CA THR A 42 -6.21 -24.84 -4.49
C THR A 42 -5.75 -23.58 -5.25
N SER A 43 -6.61 -23.05 -6.12
CA SER A 43 -6.34 -21.81 -6.86
C SER A 43 -6.30 -20.57 -5.97
N GLY A 44 -7.14 -20.50 -4.93
CA GLY A 44 -7.14 -19.42 -3.96
C GLY A 44 -5.87 -19.40 -3.13
N PHE A 45 -5.39 -20.56 -2.68
CA PHE A 45 -4.12 -20.69 -1.98
C PHE A 45 -2.94 -20.33 -2.87
N ALA A 46 -2.89 -20.81 -4.11
CA ALA A 46 -1.83 -20.48 -5.05
C ALA A 46 -1.73 -18.96 -5.31
N ALA A 47 -2.87 -18.31 -5.54
CA ALA A 47 -2.93 -16.86 -5.70
C ALA A 47 -2.51 -16.11 -4.42
N TYR A 48 -2.94 -16.57 -3.25
CA TYR A 48 -2.55 -16.00 -1.96
C TYR A 48 -1.04 -16.07 -1.73
N ALA A 49 -0.43 -17.24 -1.98
CA ALA A 49 1.00 -17.46 -1.78
C ALA A 49 1.84 -16.63 -2.77
N ALA A 50 1.49 -16.65 -4.05
CA ALA A 50 2.20 -15.89 -5.08
C ALA A 50 2.14 -14.37 -4.81
N LEU A 51 0.97 -13.87 -4.39
CA LEU A 51 0.83 -12.45 -4.01
C LEU A 51 1.60 -12.11 -2.74
N GLY A 52 1.72 -13.03 -1.79
CA GLY A 52 2.53 -12.85 -0.58
C GLY A 52 4.01 -12.64 -0.92
N VAL A 53 4.58 -13.52 -1.75
CA VAL A 53 5.97 -13.40 -2.22
C VAL A 53 6.18 -12.12 -3.03
N ALA A 54 5.27 -11.81 -3.96
CA ALA A 54 5.37 -10.57 -4.74
C ALA A 54 5.35 -9.31 -3.86
N ARG A 55 4.54 -9.29 -2.80
CA ARG A 55 4.52 -8.17 -1.84
C ARG A 55 5.81 -8.06 -1.06
N GLU A 56 6.38 -9.17 -0.61
CA GLU A 56 7.64 -9.18 0.11
C GLU A 56 8.81 -8.71 -0.76
N GLU A 57 8.86 -9.21 -2.00
CA GLU A 57 9.86 -8.82 -2.99
C GLU A 57 9.76 -7.32 -3.33
N LEU A 58 8.55 -6.82 -3.56
CA LEU A 58 8.31 -5.42 -3.91
C LEU A 58 8.36 -4.47 -2.71
N ALA A 59 8.27 -4.97 -1.48
CA ALA A 59 8.38 -4.14 -0.27
C ALA A 59 9.83 -3.61 -0.04
N THR A 60 10.80 -4.06 -0.83
CA THR A 60 12.23 -3.83 -0.57
C THR A 60 13.00 -3.26 -1.76
N SER A 61 12.36 -2.60 -2.73
CA SER A 61 13.15 -1.83 -3.70
C SER A 61 13.83 -0.64 -3.00
N PRO A 62 15.10 -0.31 -3.28
CA PRO A 62 15.78 0.88 -2.76
C PRO A 62 14.92 2.15 -2.92
N GLU A 63 14.22 2.25 -4.04
CA GLU A 63 13.30 3.33 -4.38
C GLU A 63 12.11 3.38 -3.41
N ALA A 64 11.46 2.24 -3.11
CA ALA A 64 10.36 2.20 -2.15
C ALA A 64 10.81 2.55 -0.72
N ARG A 65 12.05 2.17 -0.37
CA ARG A 65 12.66 2.54 0.92
C ARG A 65 12.96 4.04 0.99
N GLU A 66 13.54 4.63 -0.06
CA GLU A 66 13.81 6.06 -0.14
C GLU A 66 12.52 6.89 -0.03
N VAL A 67 11.46 6.45 -0.69
CA VAL A 67 10.13 7.07 -0.62
C VAL A 67 9.53 6.98 0.78
N MET A 68 9.64 5.84 1.47
CA MET A 68 9.19 5.73 2.87
C MET A 68 10.01 6.60 3.83
N VAL A 69 11.33 6.72 3.61
CA VAL A 69 12.20 7.61 4.39
C VAL A 69 11.80 9.07 4.17
N ALA A 70 11.55 9.49 2.92
CA ALA A 70 11.10 10.82 2.58
C ALA A 70 9.75 11.15 3.26
N LEU A 71 8.79 10.21 3.21
CA LEU A 71 7.49 10.37 3.87
C LEU A 71 7.62 10.54 5.39
N ASN A 72 8.42 9.71 6.04
CA ASN A 72 8.65 9.79 7.48
C ASN A 72 9.33 11.10 7.89
N ASN A 73 10.32 11.55 7.12
CA ASN A 73 10.99 12.83 7.35
C ASN A 73 10.01 14.01 7.18
N GLY A 74 9.12 13.98 6.19
CA GLY A 74 8.09 14.99 5.99
C GLY A 74 7.09 15.05 7.14
N VAL A 75 6.66 13.90 7.69
CA VAL A 75 5.78 13.85 8.88
C VAL A 75 6.45 14.47 10.10
N ILE A 76 7.73 14.16 10.35
CA ILE A 76 8.50 14.75 11.45
C ILE A 76 8.63 16.27 11.28
N ALA A 77 8.88 16.74 10.06
CA ALA A 77 8.97 18.16 9.74
C ALA A 77 7.63 18.88 9.96
N LEU A 78 6.50 18.27 9.57
CA LEU A 78 5.17 18.82 9.76
C LEU A 78 4.81 18.95 11.25
N ASP A 79 5.10 17.92 12.05
CA ASP A 79 4.90 17.94 13.51
C ASP A 79 5.70 19.07 14.17
N ARG A 80 6.95 19.29 13.71
CA ARG A 80 7.77 20.41 14.16
C ARG A 80 7.19 21.77 13.78
N ILE A 81 6.74 21.95 12.54
CA ILE A 81 6.10 23.20 12.09
C ILE A 81 4.80 23.45 12.86
N GLY A 82 4.01 22.42 13.16
CA GLY A 82 2.81 22.53 13.99
C GLY A 82 3.11 23.05 15.41
N ARG A 83 4.20 22.57 16.03
CA ARG A 83 4.67 23.10 17.33
C ARG A 83 5.14 24.55 17.25
N GLU A 84 5.90 24.88 16.20
CA GLU A 84 6.37 26.26 15.96
C GLU A 84 5.20 27.22 15.71
N LEU A 85 4.18 26.80 14.96
CA LEU A 85 2.93 27.54 14.74
C LEU A 85 2.16 27.76 16.05
N GLY A 86 2.04 26.71 16.89
CA GLY A 86 1.40 26.82 18.20
C GLY A 86 2.09 27.81 19.13
N ALA A 87 3.43 27.86 19.10
CA ALA A 87 4.22 28.85 19.83
C ALA A 87 4.05 30.26 19.25
N PHE A 88 4.00 30.40 17.93
CA PHE A 88 3.79 31.68 17.24
C PHE A 88 2.38 32.25 17.45
N ALA A 89 1.36 31.40 17.56
CA ALA A 89 -0.01 31.82 17.88
C ALA A 89 -0.18 32.25 19.35
N GLY A 90 0.71 31.82 20.24
CA GLY A 90 0.73 32.19 21.66
C GLY A 90 1.61 33.41 21.99
N ALA A 91 2.45 33.86 21.04
CA ALA A 91 3.30 35.05 21.15
C ALA A 91 2.83 36.10 20.14
N ASP A 92 3.07 37.40 20.38
CA ASP A 92 2.85 38.47 19.38
C ASP A 92 3.89 38.36 18.25
N GLY A 93 3.82 37.27 17.47
CA GLY A 93 4.72 36.98 16.39
C GLY A 93 4.52 37.97 15.23
N GLY A 94 5.58 38.70 14.87
CA GLY A 94 5.57 39.66 13.78
C GLY A 94 5.33 39.02 12.41
N ARG A 95 4.83 39.82 11.46
CA ARG A 95 4.42 39.39 10.10
C ARG A 95 5.49 38.61 9.35
N GLU A 96 6.76 38.97 9.53
CA GLU A 96 7.92 38.37 8.87
C GLU A 96 8.15 36.90 9.28
N GLY A 97 7.96 36.55 10.56
CA GLY A 97 8.09 35.16 11.01
C GLY A 97 6.89 34.29 10.61
N ALA A 98 5.72 34.88 10.38
CA ALA A 98 4.55 34.17 9.87
C ALA A 98 4.72 33.80 8.39
N ASP A 99 5.31 34.70 7.59
CA ASP A 99 5.60 34.44 6.18
C ASP A 99 6.66 33.34 6.01
N GLU A 100 7.74 33.37 6.81
CA GLU A 100 8.77 32.31 6.78
C GLU A 100 8.23 30.93 7.20
N LEU A 101 7.37 30.90 8.23
CA LEU A 101 6.73 29.67 8.69
C LEU A 101 5.77 29.10 7.63
N ARG A 102 5.05 29.98 6.93
CA ARG A 102 4.15 29.62 5.82
C ARG A 102 4.94 29.03 4.66
N GLU A 103 6.06 29.65 4.26
CA GLU A 103 6.91 29.13 3.18
C GLU A 103 7.47 27.74 3.51
N ARG A 104 7.95 27.54 4.75
CA ARG A 104 8.42 26.23 5.21
C ARG A 104 7.31 25.17 5.24
N LEU A 105 6.08 25.55 5.62
CA LEU A 105 4.94 24.64 5.61
C LEU A 105 4.59 24.20 4.19
N VAL A 106 4.54 25.14 3.25
CA VAL A 106 4.27 24.84 1.83
C VAL A 106 5.32 23.86 1.28
N ALA A 107 6.61 24.13 1.52
CA ALA A 107 7.68 23.24 1.06
C ALA A 107 7.60 21.82 1.64
N VAL A 108 7.20 21.66 2.91
CA VAL A 108 6.99 20.34 3.53
C VAL A 108 5.77 19.63 2.95
N ILE A 109 4.68 20.36 2.68
CA ILE A 109 3.48 19.80 2.03
C ILE A 109 3.82 19.34 0.61
N ASP A 110 4.51 20.17 -0.18
CA ASP A 110 4.91 19.83 -1.55
C ASP A 110 5.77 18.56 -1.58
N SER A 111 6.76 18.47 -0.68
CA SER A 111 7.62 17.28 -0.56
C SER A 111 6.84 16.02 -0.16
N LEU A 112 5.82 16.15 0.69
CA LEU A 112 4.93 15.03 1.07
C LEU A 112 4.00 14.63 -0.08
N GLU A 113 3.50 15.58 -0.85
CA GLU A 113 2.65 15.33 -2.02
C GLU A 113 3.42 14.63 -3.14
N GLU A 114 4.67 15.02 -3.39
CA GLU A 114 5.59 14.34 -4.31
C GLU A 114 5.85 12.90 -3.87
N ALA A 115 6.27 12.68 -2.62
CA ALA A 115 6.50 11.34 -2.09
C ALA A 115 5.23 10.47 -2.14
N ALA A 116 4.06 11.02 -1.82
CA ALA A 116 2.79 10.31 -1.94
C ALA A 116 2.38 10.03 -3.40
N GLY A 117 2.78 10.90 -4.34
CA GLY A 117 2.65 10.70 -5.77
C GLY A 117 3.45 9.50 -6.27
N GLU A 118 4.70 9.39 -5.83
CA GLU A 118 5.61 8.28 -6.17
C GLU A 118 5.11 6.94 -5.61
N ILE A 119 4.54 6.90 -4.40
CA ILE A 119 3.91 5.69 -3.86
C ILE A 119 2.72 5.25 -4.74
N ARG A 120 1.90 6.20 -5.20
CA ARG A 120 0.72 5.91 -6.02
C ARG A 120 1.08 5.39 -7.42
N SER A 121 2.12 5.93 -8.05
CA SER A 121 2.59 5.46 -9.35
C SER A 121 3.28 4.10 -9.25
N SER A 122 4.04 3.87 -8.19
CA SER A 122 4.72 2.58 -7.90
C SER A 122 3.73 1.43 -7.66
N GLY A 123 2.57 1.72 -7.05
CA GLY A 123 1.51 0.73 -6.79
C GLY A 123 0.61 0.36 -7.98
N GLN A 124 0.82 0.97 -9.16
CA GLN A 124 0.02 0.69 -10.38
C GLN A 124 0.72 -0.23 -11.40
N THR A 125 1.96 -0.65 -11.13
CA THR A 125 2.72 -1.60 -11.98
C THR A 125 2.54 -3.03 -11.49
#